data_AF-A0A1U9NHB6-F1
#
_entry.id   AF-A0A1U9NHB6-F1
#
_cell.length_a   1.000
_cell.length_b   1.000
_cell.length_c   1.000
_cell.angle_alpha   90.00
_cell.angle_beta   90.00
_cell.angle_gamma   90.00
#
_symmetry.space_group_name_H-M   'P 1'
#
loop_
_entity.id
_entity.type
_entity.pdbx_description
1 polymer ?
#
loop_
_entity_poly.entity_id
_entity_poly.type
_entity_poly.pdbx_seq_one_letter_code
_entity_poly.pdbx_strand_id
1 'polypeptide(L)'
;MVVVRLALRGDSRLSRRSRLVWLHADVFVVDGRAFIVYFTHPGRVYDDKGVEKHEDTLEYRRSSLQAAELKLVDGKIVCDRDEYAK
;
A
#
# COMPACT_ATOMS: atom_id res chain seq x y z
N MET A 1 -6.25 2.54 9.78
CA MET A 1 -4.82 2.60 10.14
C MET A 1 -4.08 1.48 9.42
N VAL A 2 -3.45 1.77 8.28
CA VAL A 2 -2.58 0.80 7.58
C VAL A 2 -1.17 1.02 8.12
N VAL A 3 -0.66 0.07 8.92
CA VAL A 3 0.72 0.14 9.43
C VAL A 3 1.63 -0.48 8.38
N VAL A 4 2.25 0.35 7.54
CA VAL A 4 3.28 -0.12 6.61
C VAL A 4 4.58 -0.24 7.37
N ARG A 5 4.94 -1.48 7.75
CA ARG A 5 6.21 -1.77 8.42
C ARG A 5 7.32 -1.84 7.38
N LEU A 6 7.80 -0.68 6.92
CA LEU A 6 8.97 -0.63 6.04
C LEU A 6 10.24 -0.80 6.89
N ALA A 7 10.79 -2.01 6.91
CA ALA A 7 12.08 -2.28 7.54
C ALA A 7 13.20 -1.72 6.67
N LEU A 8 13.58 -0.46 6.88
CA LEU A 8 14.79 0.09 6.30
C LEU A 8 16.00 -0.41 7.12
N ARG A 9 16.57 -1.56 6.73
CA ARG A 9 17.95 -1.93 7.10
C ARG A 9 18.80 -1.96 5.84
N GLY A 10 19.90 -1.20 5.87
CA GLY A 10 20.87 -1.11 4.79
C GLY A 10 21.65 -2.40 4.62
N ASP A 11 21.13 -3.31 3.80
CA ASP A 11 21.86 -4.45 3.27
C ASP A 11 21.80 -4.42 1.73
N SER A 12 22.95 -4.20 1.10
CA SER A 12 23.15 -3.97 -0.33
C SER A 12 22.98 -5.23 -1.20
N ARG A 13 22.14 -6.18 -0.80
CA ARG A 13 21.97 -7.48 -1.47
C ARG A 13 20.52 -7.93 -1.67
N LEU A 14 19.58 -7.01 -1.93
CA LEU A 14 18.24 -7.41 -2.37
C LEU A 14 18.26 -7.90 -3.83
N SER A 15 18.62 -9.17 -3.96
CA SER A 15 18.49 -9.98 -5.16
C SER A 15 17.03 -10.06 -5.60
N ARG A 16 16.81 -9.57 -6.82
CA ARG A 16 15.73 -9.88 -7.76
C ARG A 16 14.87 -11.10 -7.37
N ARG A 17 13.62 -10.85 -6.96
CA ARG A 17 12.37 -11.56 -7.32
C ARG A 17 11.31 -11.35 -6.24
N SER A 18 10.47 -10.33 -6.40
CA SER A 18 9.17 -10.28 -5.74
C SER A 18 8.23 -11.28 -6.42
N ARG A 19 8.08 -12.49 -5.84
CA ARG A 19 7.00 -13.44 -6.16
C ARG A 19 5.82 -13.24 -5.21
N LEU A 20 5.29 -12.02 -5.12
CA LEU A 20 4.03 -11.75 -4.47
C LEU A 20 3.26 -10.79 -5.38
N VAL A 21 2.23 -11.35 -6.00
CA VAL A 21 1.39 -10.68 -6.98
C VAL A 21 0.58 -9.61 -6.21
N TRP A 22 0.68 -8.34 -6.63
CA TRP A 22 -0.17 -7.19 -6.21
C TRP A 22 0.13 -6.46 -4.88
N LEU A 23 1.38 -6.10 -4.56
CA LEU A 23 1.70 -5.14 -3.48
C LEU A 23 2.75 -4.12 -3.94
N HIS A 24 2.41 -3.32 -4.97
CA HIS A 24 3.28 -2.25 -5.43
C HIS A 24 2.89 -0.96 -4.71
N ALA A 25 3.42 -0.80 -3.49
CA ALA A 25 3.49 0.50 -2.86
C ALA A 25 4.86 1.10 -3.16
N ASP A 26 4.89 2.37 -3.54
CA ASP A 26 6.11 3.15 -3.71
C ASP A 26 6.09 4.35 -2.76
N VAL A 27 7.27 4.84 -2.40
CA VAL A 27 7.43 5.97 -1.49
C VAL A 27 8.29 7.01 -2.16
N PHE A 28 7.76 8.23 -2.28
CA PHE A 28 8.51 9.37 -2.78
C PHE A 28 8.73 10.40 -1.67
N VAL A 29 9.89 11.05 -1.72
CA VAL A 29 10.26 12.13 -0.81
C VAL A 29 10.42 13.41 -1.61
N VAL A 30 9.68 14.44 -1.25
CA VAL A 30 9.71 15.76 -1.89
C VAL A 30 9.68 16.82 -0.80
N ASP A 31 10.60 17.79 -0.86
CA ASP A 31 10.70 18.90 0.10
C ASP A 31 10.71 18.45 1.58
N GLY A 32 11.38 17.33 1.87
CA GLY A 32 11.46 16.76 3.22
C GLY A 32 10.20 16.05 3.70
N ARG A 33 9.16 15.94 2.87
CA ARG A 33 7.92 15.22 3.14
C ARG A 33 7.91 13.90 2.39
N ALA A 34 7.42 12.85 3.03
CA ALA A 34 7.35 11.51 2.45
C ALA A 34 5.89 11.15 2.15
N PHE A 35 5.66 10.48 1.04
CA PHE A 35 4.33 10.07 0.61
C PHE A 35 4.37 8.63 0.13
N ILE A 36 3.31 7.88 0.42
CA ILE A 36 3.11 6.53 -0.10
C ILE A 36 2.05 6.54 -1.18
N VAL A 37 2.31 5.83 -2.27
CA VAL A 37 1.34 5.57 -3.33
C VAL A 37 1.17 4.07 -3.49
N TYR A 38 -0.07 3.61 -3.55
CA TYR A 38 -0.37 2.18 -3.65
C TYR A 38 -1.68 1.93 -4.39
N PHE A 39 -1.79 0.74 -4.98
CA PHE A 39 -3.00 0.29 -5.64
C PHE A 39 -3.89 -0.50 -4.69
N THR A 40 -5.20 -0.39 -4.89
CA THR A 40 -6.22 -1.19 -4.20
C THR A 40 -7.22 -1.73 -5.22
N HIS A 41 -7.81 -2.89 -4.93
CA HIS A 41 -8.94 -3.42 -5.68
C HIS A 41 -10.17 -3.43 -4.76
N PRO A 42 -10.91 -2.31 -4.67
CA PRO A 42 -12.00 -2.18 -3.70
C PRO A 42 -13.17 -3.14 -3.97
N GLY A 43 -13.30 -3.64 -5.21
CA GLY A 43 -14.33 -4.61 -5.58
C GLY A 43 -13.94 -6.08 -5.39
N ARG A 44 -12.73 -6.41 -4.90
CA ARG A 44 -12.38 -7.80 -4.58
C ARG A 44 -13.08 -8.22 -3.28
N VAL A 45 -13.74 -9.37 -3.33
CA VAL A 45 -14.45 -9.94 -2.19
C VAL A 45 -13.75 -11.24 -1.76
N TYR A 46 -13.65 -11.44 -0.45
CA TYR A 46 -13.03 -12.61 0.16
C TYR A 46 -14.07 -13.32 1.03
N ASP A 47 -14.01 -14.65 1.09
CA ASP A 47 -14.82 -15.42 2.03
C ASP A 47 -14.27 -15.37 3.46
N ASP A 48 -14.98 -16.00 4.40
CA ASP A 48 -14.57 -16.06 5.82
C ASP A 48 -13.22 -16.78 6.05
N LYS A 49 -12.72 -17.51 5.05
CA LYS A 49 -11.42 -18.19 5.07
C LYS A 49 -10.34 -17.37 4.37
N GLY A 50 -10.66 -16.16 3.90
CA GLY A 50 -9.73 -15.29 3.18
C GLY A 50 -9.47 -15.71 1.74
N VAL A 51 -10.29 -16.60 1.17
CA VAL A 51 -10.17 -17.02 -0.23
C VAL A 51 -10.86 -15.99 -1.12
N GLU A 52 -10.14 -15.50 -2.12
CA GLU A 52 -10.68 -14.55 -3.09
C GLU A 52 -11.77 -15.20 -3.94
N LYS A 53 -12.94 -14.56 -4.01
CA LYS A 53 -14.00 -14.96 -4.96
C LYS A 53 -13.76 -14.23 -6.27
N HIS A 54 -13.44 -14.99 -7.30
CA HIS A 54 -13.28 -14.45 -8.64
C HIS A 54 -14.63 -14.12 -9.27
N GLU A 55 -14.77 -12.91 -9.78
CA GLU A 55 -15.97 -12.44 -10.48
C GLU A 55 -15.59 -11.70 -11.76
N ASP A 56 -16.27 -11.95 -12.87
CA ASP A 56 -16.06 -11.20 -14.12
C ASP A 56 -16.94 -9.94 -14.15
N THR A 57 -16.79 -9.08 -13.14
CA THR A 57 -17.49 -7.81 -13.05
C THR A 57 -16.53 -6.64 -13.26
N LEU A 58 -17.07 -5.48 -13.67
CA LEU A 58 -16.28 -4.26 -13.77
C LEU A 58 -15.69 -3.88 -12.41
N GLU A 59 -16.48 -3.99 -11.34
CA GLU A 59 -16.05 -3.65 -9.99
C GLU A 59 -14.90 -4.53 -9.50
N TYR A 60 -14.95 -5.84 -9.79
CA TYR A 60 -13.87 -6.76 -9.44
C TYR A 60 -12.54 -6.38 -10.14
N ARG A 61 -12.62 -5.94 -11.41
CA ARG A 61 -11.45 -5.49 -12.19
C ARG A 61 -11.01 -4.06 -11.88
N ARG A 62 -11.80 -3.29 -11.12
CA ARG A 62 -11.50 -1.90 -10.78
C ARG A 62 -10.26 -1.84 -9.89
N SER A 63 -9.31 -1.02 -10.30
CA SER A 63 -8.15 -0.64 -9.49
C SER A 63 -8.28 0.83 -9.11
N SER A 64 -7.96 1.16 -7.87
CA SER A 64 -7.92 2.54 -7.38
C SER A 64 -6.52 2.84 -6.86
N LEU A 65 -5.93 3.91 -7.40
CA LEU A 65 -4.69 4.48 -6.89
C LEU A 65 -4.99 5.30 -5.64
N GLN A 66 -4.21 5.09 -4.59
CA GLN A 66 -4.31 5.80 -3.33
C GLN A 66 -2.99 6.50 -3.04
N ALA A 67 -3.06 7.66 -2.40
CA ALA A 67 -1.89 8.41 -1.95
C ALA A 67 -2.14 8.94 -0.53
N ALA A 68 -1.11 8.88 0.32
CA ALA A 68 -1.17 9.45 1.67
C ALA A 68 0.20 9.98 2.09
N GLU A 69 0.22 11.02 2.91
CA GLU A 69 1.45 11.51 3.52
C GLU A 69 1.89 10.58 4.66
N LEU A 70 3.19 10.32 4.72
CA LEU A 70 3.85 9.56 5.77
C LEU A 70 4.42 10.51 6.82
N LYS A 71 4.19 10.17 8.09
CA LYS A 71 4.74 10.87 9.25
C LYS A 71 5.57 9.91 10.10
N LEU A 72 6.65 10.40 10.69
CA LEU A 72 7.43 9.65 11.68
C LEU A 72 6.97 10.06 13.08
N VAL A 73 6.30 9.16 13.79
CA VAL A 73 5.80 9.38 15.16
C VAL A 73 6.35 8.26 16.03
N ASP A 74 7.08 8.60 17.09
CA ASP A 74 7.69 7.63 18.03
C ASP A 74 8.50 6.52 17.33
N GLY A 75 9.27 6.90 16.31
CA GLY A 75 10.09 5.98 15.52
C GLY A 75 9.29 5.06 14.58
N LYS A 76 7.99 5.31 14.39
CA LYS A 76 7.11 4.56 13.49
C LYS A 76 6.64 5.43 12.34
N ILE A 77 6.63 4.85 11.15
CA ILE A 77 5.99 5.46 9.98
C ILE A 77 4.49 5.23 10.08
N VAL A 78 3.74 6.32 10.14
CA VAL A 78 2.28 6.33 10.20
C VAL A 78 1.72 7.17 9.05
N CYS A 79 0.50 6.86 8.61
CA CYS A 79 -0.23 7.70 7.68
C CYS A 79 -1.71 7.69 8.03
N ASP A 80 -2.35 8.82 7.80
CA ASP A 80 -3.81 8.93 7.70
C ASP A 80 -4.16 9.12 6.23
N ARG A 81 -4.90 8.17 5.67
CA ARG A 81 -5.33 8.20 4.26
C ARG A 81 -6.29 9.36 4.01
N ASP A 82 -7.10 9.70 5.00
CA ASP A 82 -8.23 10.61 4.82
C ASP A 82 -7.90 12.04 5.28
N GLU A 83 -6.66 12.30 5.70
CA GLU A 83 -6.19 13.60 6.20
C GLU A 83 -6.51 14.77 5.24
N TYR A 84 -6.53 14.51 3.94
CA TYR A 84 -6.78 15.49 2.89
C TYR A 84 -8.13 15.33 2.19
N ALA A 85 -8.97 14.39 2.60
CA ALA A 85 -10.32 14.23 2.06
C ALA A 85 -11.21 15.37 2.59
N LYS A 86 -11.80 16.14 1.67
CA LYS A 86 -12.76 17.21 1.98
C LYS A 86 -14.18 16.77 1.69
#